data_AF-A0A4V2B1V2-F1
#
_entry.id   AF-A0A4V2B1V2-F1
#
_cell.length_a   1.000
_cell.length_b   1.000
_cell.length_c   1.000
_cell.angle_alpha   90.00
_cell.angle_beta   90.00
_cell.angle_gamma   90.00
#
_symmetry.space_group_name_H-M   'P 1'
#
loop_
_entity.id
_entity.type
_entity.pdbx_description
1 polymer ?
#
loop_
_entity_poly.entity_id
_entity_poly.type
_entity_poly.pdbx_seq_one_letter_code
_entity_poly.pdbx_strand_id
1 'polypeptide(L)'
;ETLKAKVVCGGANNQLAEARHGDMLREMNVLYAPDYVTNAGGLMNVFVELEGYSPDRALDKTTEVYHSLMRVFEIAKRDGIGTHTAADRMGEERIKSIGRLNQMHAGFSGRPFSTLREVKNR
;
A
#
# COMPACT_ATOMS: atom_id res chain seq x y z
N GLU A 1 -8.82 -24.08 17.15
CA GLU A 1 -8.42 -23.04 18.14
C GLU A 1 -8.99 -21.70 17.70
N THR A 2 -9.35 -20.82 18.63
CA THR A 2 -9.85 -19.47 18.33
C THR A 2 -8.75 -18.42 18.51
N LEU A 3 -8.73 -17.43 17.62
CA LEU A 3 -7.74 -16.35 17.67
C LEU A 3 -7.96 -15.50 18.93
N LYS A 4 -6.98 -15.44 19.84
CA LYS A 4 -7.04 -14.65 21.09
C LYS A 4 -6.53 -13.21 20.92
N ALA A 5 -5.83 -12.93 19.82
CA ALA A 5 -5.23 -11.64 19.55
C ALA A 5 -6.29 -10.56 19.25
N LYS A 6 -5.96 -9.30 19.55
CA LYS A 6 -6.77 -8.13 19.17
C LYS A 6 -6.34 -7.49 17.86
N VAL A 7 -5.14 -7.82 17.40
CA VAL A 7 -4.54 -7.30 16.17
C VAL A 7 -3.89 -8.44 15.40
N VAL A 8 -4.08 -8.46 14.09
CA VAL A 8 -3.33 -9.29 13.14
C VAL A 8 -2.56 -8.34 12.24
N CYS A 9 -1.23 -8.36 12.36
CA CYS A 9 -0.32 -7.53 11.59
C CYS A 9 0.98 -8.32 11.41
N GLY A 10 1.24 -8.77 10.18
CA GLY A 10 2.40 -9.59 9.86
C GLY A 10 2.94 -9.30 8.47
N GLY A 11 4.17 -9.74 8.19
CA GLY A 11 4.84 -9.52 6.90
C GLY A 11 4.60 -10.61 5.84
N ALA A 12 3.90 -11.69 6.18
CA ALA A 12 3.62 -12.78 5.24
C ALA A 12 2.68 -12.32 4.12
N ASN A 13 2.83 -12.88 2.92
CA ASN A 13 1.92 -12.65 1.78
C ASN A 13 0.73 -13.61 1.82
N ASN A 14 -0.44 -13.14 1.37
CA ASN A 14 -1.68 -13.92 1.26
C ASN A 14 -2.15 -14.46 2.62
N GLN A 15 -2.15 -13.62 3.66
CA GLN A 15 -2.52 -14.03 5.02
C GLN A 15 -3.98 -14.48 5.13
N LEU A 16 -4.87 -13.85 4.38
CA LEU A 16 -6.24 -14.29 4.25
C LEU A 16 -6.31 -15.36 3.16
N ALA A 17 -6.71 -16.58 3.53
CA ALA A 17 -6.94 -17.64 2.54
C ALA A 17 -8.12 -17.32 1.59
N GLU A 18 -9.07 -16.50 2.06
CA GLU A 18 -10.26 -16.06 1.33
C GLU A 18 -10.69 -14.70 1.87
N ALA A 19 -11.32 -13.87 1.03
CA ALA A 19 -11.76 -12.52 1.43
C ALA A 19 -12.70 -12.53 2.65
N ARG A 20 -13.60 -13.51 2.74
CA ARG A 20 -14.52 -13.67 3.88
C ARG A 20 -13.82 -13.75 5.24
N HIS A 21 -12.57 -14.23 5.29
CA HIS A 21 -11.80 -14.28 6.53
C HIS A 21 -11.46 -12.87 7.06
N GLY A 22 -11.32 -11.89 6.17
CA GLY A 22 -11.14 -10.49 6.57
C GLY A 22 -12.40 -9.89 7.20
N ASP A 23 -13.58 -10.26 6.71
CA ASP A 23 -14.85 -9.87 7.32
C ASP A 23 -15.07 -10.55 8.67
N MET A 24 -14.73 -11.84 8.78
CA MET A 24 -14.78 -12.56 10.06
C MET A 24 -13.90 -11.92 11.12
N LEU A 25 -12.68 -11.47 10.77
CA LEU A 25 -11.81 -10.75 11.70
C LEU A 25 -12.47 -9.46 12.20
N ARG A 26 -13.14 -8.70 11.31
CA ARG A 26 -13.90 -7.50 11.68
C ARG A 26 -15.05 -7.83 12.62
N GLU A 27 -15.85 -8.86 12.32
CA GLU A 27 -16.96 -9.33 13.17
C GLU A 27 -16.48 -9.76 14.56
N MET A 28 -15.29 -10.37 14.63
CA MET A 28 -14.63 -10.74 15.87
C MET A 28 -14.01 -9.56 16.64
N ASN A 29 -14.13 -8.32 16.15
CA ASN A 29 -13.45 -7.14 16.68
C ASN A 29 -11.92 -7.32 16.77
N VAL A 30 -11.33 -7.98 15.76
CA VAL A 30 -9.89 -8.11 15.58
C VAL A 30 -9.44 -7.14 14.49
N LEU A 31 -8.54 -6.23 14.82
CA LEU A 31 -8.00 -5.29 13.84
C LEU A 31 -7.00 -6.02 12.93
N TYR A 32 -7.35 -6.15 11.65
CA TYR A 32 -6.45 -6.69 10.64
C TYR A 32 -5.76 -5.57 9.88
N ALA A 33 -4.43 -5.55 9.90
CA ALA A 33 -3.62 -4.72 9.01
C ALA A 33 -3.38 -5.49 7.70
N PRO A 34 -3.90 -5.04 6.54
CA PRO A 34 -3.75 -5.75 5.29
C PRO A 34 -2.29 -6.05 4.97
N ASP A 35 -2.01 -7.29 4.61
CA ASP A 35 -0.67 -7.84 4.39
C ASP A 35 0.13 -7.04 3.36
N TYR A 36 -0.44 -6.77 2.19
CA TYR A 36 0.23 -6.04 1.10
C TYR A 36 0.47 -4.55 1.40
N VAL A 37 -0.22 -3.97 2.39
CA VAL A 37 0.08 -2.62 2.88
C VAL A 37 1.18 -2.68 3.94
N THR A 38 1.09 -3.66 4.84
CA THR A 38 2.03 -3.86 5.94
C THR A 38 3.43 -4.20 5.45
N ASN A 39 3.54 -5.08 4.45
CA ASN A 39 4.82 -5.55 3.92
C ASN A 39 5.37 -4.67 2.78
N ALA A 40 4.70 -3.56 2.45
CA ALA A 40 5.10 -2.65 1.36
C ALA A 40 6.50 -2.02 1.56
N GLY A 41 7.01 -2.01 2.80
CA GLY A 41 8.32 -1.46 3.12
C GLY A 41 9.47 -2.08 2.33
N GLY A 42 9.40 -3.37 1.97
CA GLY A 42 10.41 -4.01 1.14
C GLY A 42 10.51 -3.40 -0.27
N LEU A 43 9.37 -3.12 -0.90
CA LEU A 43 9.33 -2.46 -2.21
C LEU A 43 9.76 -0.99 -2.11
N MET A 44 9.42 -0.31 -1.01
CA MET A 44 9.87 1.07 -0.78
C MET A 44 11.39 1.16 -0.63
N ASN A 45 12.03 0.19 0.05
CA ASN A 45 13.49 0.13 0.15
C ASN A 45 14.14 -0.02 -1.23
N VAL A 46 13.66 -0.97 -2.04
CA VAL A 46 14.16 -1.18 -3.41
C VAL A 46 13.93 0.05 -4.29
N PHE A 47 12.83 0.79 -4.10
CA PHE A 47 12.59 2.04 -4.81
C PHE A 47 13.68 3.08 -4.51
N VAL A 48 14.14 3.19 -3.27
CA VAL A 48 15.22 4.13 -2.90
C VAL A 48 16.54 3.76 -3.57
N GLU A 49 16.80 2.48 -3.87
CA GLU A 49 17.99 2.06 -4.63
C GLU A 49 18.03 2.67 -6.04
N LEU A 50 16.88 2.93 -6.65
CA LEU A 50 16.79 3.58 -7.98
C LEU A 50 17.22 5.05 -7.95
N GLU A 51 17.16 5.71 -6.79
CA GLU A 51 17.53 7.11 -6.59
C GLU A 51 18.92 7.28 -5.95
N GLY A 52 19.69 6.19 -5.85
CA GLY A 52 20.94 6.10 -5.10
C GLY A 52 20.69 5.71 -3.64
N TYR A 53 21.20 4.55 -3.23
CA TYR A 53 20.85 4.00 -1.93
C TYR A 53 21.30 4.89 -0.75
N SER A 54 20.39 5.13 0.18
CA SER A 54 20.67 5.76 1.47
C SER A 54 19.80 5.06 2.52
N PRO A 55 20.40 4.45 3.56
CA PRO A 55 19.66 3.79 4.62
C PRO A 55 18.66 4.71 5.31
N ASP A 56 19.06 5.96 5.56
CA ASP A 56 18.21 6.97 6.22
C ASP A 56 16.99 7.29 5.35
N ARG A 57 17.19 7.52 4.04
CA ARG A 57 16.07 7.74 3.11
C ARG A 57 15.17 6.51 2.98
N ALA A 58 15.73 5.31 2.99
CA ALA A 58 14.95 4.07 2.97
C ALA A 58 14.09 3.95 4.22
N LEU A 59 14.67 4.20 5.40
CA LEU A 59 13.94 4.18 6.66
C LEU A 59 12.82 5.22 6.66
N ASP A 60 13.13 6.48 6.34
CA ASP A 60 12.14 7.56 6.25
C ASP A 60 11.01 7.17 5.30
N LYS A 61 11.32 6.63 4.12
CA LYS A 61 10.30 6.20 3.16
C LYS A 61 9.41 5.09 3.71
N THR A 62 9.98 4.11 4.41
CA THR A 62 9.22 2.99 4.98
C THR A 62 8.28 3.41 6.10
N THR A 63 8.54 4.54 6.79
CA THR A 63 7.61 5.07 7.81
C THR A 63 6.25 5.47 7.23
N GLU A 64 6.15 5.73 5.91
CA GLU A 64 4.89 6.02 5.22
C GLU A 64 3.90 4.85 5.24
N VAL A 65 4.36 3.62 5.53
CA VAL A 65 3.48 2.46 5.77
C VAL A 65 2.51 2.74 6.91
N TYR A 66 2.94 3.44 7.96
CA TYR A 66 2.09 3.83 9.09
C TYR A 66 0.91 4.68 8.61
N HIS A 67 1.18 5.76 7.86
CA HIS A 67 0.14 6.65 7.35
C HIS A 67 -0.79 5.93 6.37
N SER A 68 -0.26 5.00 5.58
CA SER A 68 -1.06 4.18 4.67
C SER A 68 -2.04 3.30 5.43
N LEU A 69 -1.59 2.59 6.47
CA LEU A 69 -2.45 1.78 7.33
C LEU A 69 -3.52 2.63 8.06
N MET A 70 -3.13 3.78 8.58
CA MET A 70 -4.08 4.69 9.24
C MET A 70 -5.21 5.11 8.30
N ARG A 71 -4.89 5.47 7.05
CA ARG A 71 -5.89 5.79 6.04
C ARG A 71 -6.80 4.60 5.71
N VAL A 72 -6.26 3.38 5.63
CA VAL A 72 -7.07 2.16 5.44
C VAL A 72 -8.07 2.00 6.59
N PHE A 73 -7.63 2.18 7.84
CA PHE A 73 -8.51 2.07 9.00
C PHE A 73 -9.59 3.15 9.03
N GLU A 74 -9.25 4.38 8.62
CA GLU A 74 -10.23 5.47 8.45
C GLU A 74 -11.29 5.12 7.40
N ILE A 75 -10.89 4.61 6.23
CA ILE A 75 -11.81 4.20 5.17
C ILE A 75 -12.71 3.05 5.64
N ALA A 76 -12.12 2.04 6.28
CA ALA A 76 -12.86 0.90 6.83
C ALA A 76 -13.93 1.36 7.83
N LYS A 77 -13.56 2.28 8.73
CA LYS A 77 -14.48 2.85 9.73
C LYS A 77 -15.56 3.73 9.09
N ARG A 78 -15.19 4.58 8.14
CA ARG A 78 -16.11 5.48 7.42
C ARG A 78 -17.18 4.71 6.66
N ASP A 79 -16.78 3.64 5.99
CA ASP A 79 -17.63 2.91 5.05
C ASP A 79 -18.25 1.63 5.65
N GLY A 80 -17.86 1.26 6.87
CA GLY A 80 -18.38 0.07 7.56
C GLY A 80 -17.92 -1.26 6.96
N ILE A 81 -16.78 -1.28 6.28
CA ILE A 81 -16.26 -2.45 5.54
C ILE A 81 -15.03 -3.07 6.21
N GLY A 82 -14.63 -4.28 5.78
CA GLY A 82 -13.38 -4.91 6.18
C GLY A 82 -12.14 -4.10 5.75
N THR A 83 -11.07 -4.17 6.53
CA THR A 83 -9.81 -3.44 6.23
C THR A 83 -9.15 -3.90 4.94
N HIS A 84 -9.30 -5.19 4.58
CA HIS A 84 -8.84 -5.73 3.30
C HIS A 84 -9.52 -5.03 2.11
N THR A 85 -10.85 -4.89 2.13
CA THR A 85 -11.61 -4.16 1.11
C THR A 85 -11.31 -2.66 1.11
N ALA A 86 -11.10 -2.07 2.29
CA ALA A 86 -10.76 -0.66 2.42
C ALA A 86 -9.39 -0.34 1.79
N ALA A 87 -8.43 -1.25 1.90
CA ALA A 87 -7.13 -1.10 1.24
C ALA A 87 -7.24 -1.19 -0.29
N ASP A 88 -8.07 -2.10 -0.82
CA ASP A 88 -8.34 -2.16 -2.27
C ASP A 88 -8.94 -0.85 -2.76
N ARG A 89 -9.95 -0.34 -2.04
CA ARG A 89 -10.61 0.94 -2.35
C ARG A 89 -9.63 2.10 -2.32
N MET A 90 -8.76 2.18 -1.31
CA MET A 90 -7.71 3.20 -1.23
C MET A 90 -6.79 3.17 -2.46
N GLY A 91 -6.37 1.97 -2.87
CA GLY A 91 -5.54 1.77 -4.06
C GLY A 91 -6.24 2.23 -5.33
N GLU A 92 -7.47 1.80 -5.55
CA GLU A 92 -8.28 2.20 -6.70
C GLU A 92 -8.52 3.71 -6.76
N GLU A 93 -8.88 4.34 -5.64
CA GLU A 93 -9.09 5.78 -5.55
C GLU A 93 -7.83 6.55 -5.94
N ARG A 94 -6.65 6.07 -5.48
CA ARG A 94 -5.36 6.68 -5.82
C ARG A 94 -5.04 6.56 -7.30
N ILE A 95 -5.25 5.38 -7.90
CA ILE A 95 -5.04 5.14 -9.34
C ILE A 95 -5.97 6.03 -10.16
N LYS A 96 -7.26 6.07 -9.83
CA LYS A 96 -8.26 6.91 -10.51
C LYS A 96 -7.95 8.41 -10.37
N SER A 97 -7.50 8.85 -9.21
CA SER A 97 -7.12 10.25 -8.95
C SER A 97 -5.93 10.68 -9.82
N ILE A 98 -4.83 9.92 -9.79
CA ILE A 98 -3.63 10.23 -10.59
C ILE A 98 -3.91 10.08 -12.08
N GLY A 99 -4.65 9.04 -12.49
CA GLY A 99 -5.02 8.82 -13.88
C GLY A 99 -5.75 10.01 -14.49
N ARG A 100 -6.66 10.65 -13.74
CA ARG A 100 -7.37 11.87 -14.19
C ARG A 100 -6.44 13.08 -14.34
N LEU A 101 -5.47 13.26 -13.45
CA LEU A 101 -4.50 14.36 -13.56
C LEU A 101 -3.63 14.23 -14.82
N ASN A 102 -3.20 13.01 -15.15
CA ASN A 102 -2.41 12.74 -16.35
C ASN A 102 -3.20 12.94 -17.65
N GLN A 103 -4.52 12.77 -17.63
CA GLN A 103 -5.39 13.06 -18.79
C GLN A 103 -5.63 14.56 -19.00
N MET A 104 -5.60 15.37 -17.93
CA MET A 104 -5.80 16.82 -18.02
C MET A 104 -4.57 17.59 -18.51
N HIS A 105 -3.37 16.98 -18.50
CA HIS A 105 -2.19 17.53 -19.17
C HIS A 105 -2.25 17.26 -20.68
N ALA A 106 -3.04 18.04 -21.42
CA ALA A 106 -2.95 18.15 -22.88
C ALA A 106 -1.72 18.97 -23.34
N GLY A 107 -0.65 19.01 -22.53
CA GLY A 107 0.51 19.89 -22.71
C GLY A 107 1.83 19.12 -22.63
N PHE A 108 2.36 18.77 -23.80
CA PHE A 108 3.78 18.54 -24.12
C PHE A 108 4.68 17.82 -23.10
N SER A 109 4.43 16.52 -22.85
CA SER A 109 5.52 15.53 -22.80
C SER A 109 4.96 14.10 -22.79
N GLY A 110 4.74 13.53 -23.97
CA GLY A 110 4.51 12.10 -24.16
C GLY A 110 5.81 11.30 -23.95
N ARG A 111 6.37 11.29 -22.74
CA ARG A 111 7.45 10.34 -22.41
C ARG A 111 6.82 9.10 -21.77
N PRO A 112 6.84 7.93 -22.44
CA PRO A 112 6.49 6.68 -21.79
C PRO A 112 7.47 6.39 -20.64
N PHE A 113 6.98 5.68 -19.62
CA PHE A 113 7.69 5.30 -18.39
C PHE A 113 8.91 4.36 -18.63
N SER A 114 9.36 4.18 -19.87
CA SER A 114 10.39 3.23 -20.29
C SER A 114 11.81 3.80 -20.32
N THR A 115 12.10 4.96 -19.72
CA THR A 115 13.44 5.60 -19.81
C THR A 115 14.17 5.74 -18.47
N LEU A 116 13.96 4.83 -17.52
CA LEU A 116 14.79 4.72 -16.31
C LEU A 116 16.13 3.97 -16.50
N ARG A 117 16.54 3.67 -17.75
CA ARG A 117 17.91 3.18 -18.05
C ARG A 117 18.43 3.73 -19.38
N GLU A 118 18.81 4.99 -19.38
CA GLU A 118 20.06 5.39 -20.04
C GLU A 118 20.95 6.00 -18.95
N VAL A 119 21.49 5.11 -18.11
CA VAL A 119 22.68 5.41 -17.34
C VAL A 119 23.80 5.59 -18.36
N LYS A 120 24.05 6.85 -18.75
CA LYS A 120 25.28 7.22 -19.43
C LYS A 120 26.43 6.91 -18.49
N ASN A 121 27.08 5.77 -18.72
CA ASN A 121 28.47 5.58 -18.32
C ASN A 121 29.28 6.73 -18.95
N ARG A 122 29.80 7.61 -18.11
CA ARG A 122 31.00 8.38 -18.37
C ARG A 122 32.11 7.77 -17.54
#